data_AF-A0A349UNX2-F1
#
_entry.id   AF-A0A349UNX2-F1
#
_cell.length_a   1.000
_cell.length_b   1.000
_cell.length_c   1.000
_cell.angle_alpha   90.00
_cell.angle_beta   90.00
_cell.angle_gamma   90.00
#
_symmetry.space_group_name_H-M   'P 1'
#
loop_
_entity.id
_entity.type
_entity.pdbx_description
1 polymer ?
#
loop_
_entity_poly.entity_id
_entity_poly.type
_entity_poly.pdbx_seq_one_letter_code
_entity_poly.pdbx_strand_id
1 'polypeptide(L)'
;RKYKVILSNPPFAGQLPKDSIRKDLPTNSKKSELLFLGVMMEALAPGGRCAVVVPEGLLFGSTSAHTDLREKLLTDFDLLAVVSLPAGVFKPYAGVKTAVLVFRRPTDPKKLDKKAKVWFY
;
A
#
# COMPACT_ATOMS: atom_id res chain seq x y z
N ARG A 1 15.06 5.12 8.13
CA ARG A 1 15.45 6.11 7.09
C ARG A 1 14.18 6.55 6.36
N LYS A 2 14.12 7.80 5.88
CA LYS A 2 12.96 8.32 5.12
C LYS A 2 13.36 8.56 3.66
N TYR A 3 12.46 8.28 2.71
CA TYR A 3 12.74 8.33 1.26
C TYR A 3 11.81 9.28 0.53
N LYS A 4 12.32 9.99 -0.49
CA LYS A 4 11.51 10.86 -1.37
C LYS A 4 10.73 10.06 -2.41
N VAL A 5 11.25 8.91 -2.82
CA VAL A 5 10.64 8.04 -3.83
C VAL A 5 10.75 6.59 -3.36
N ILE A 6 9.65 5.86 -3.45
CA ILE A 6 9.59 4.41 -3.28
C ILE A 6 8.91 3.83 -4.52
N LEU A 7 9.56 2.90 -5.21
CA LEU A 7 9.00 2.14 -6.32
C LEU A 7 9.20 0.67 -5.96
N SER A 8 8.13 -0.12 -5.92
CA SER A 8 8.27 -1.51 -5.49
C SER A 8 7.21 -2.43 -6.09
N ASN A 9 7.65 -3.65 -6.37
CA ASN A 9 6.80 -4.81 -6.58
C ASN A 9 7.09 -5.81 -5.45
N PRO A 10 6.57 -5.58 -4.23
CA PRO A 10 6.85 -6.44 -3.09
C PRO A 10 6.23 -7.83 -3.32
N PRO A 11 6.78 -8.89 -2.69
CA PRO A 11 6.08 -10.17 -2.62
C PRO A 11 4.64 -9.98 -2.12
N PHE A 12 3.69 -10.60 -2.81
CA PHE A 12 2.27 -10.55 -2.46
C PHE A 12 1.64 -11.95 -2.45
N ALA A 13 0.45 -12.04 -1.85
CA ALA A 13 -0.33 -13.28 -1.69
C ALA A 13 0.30 -14.35 -0.76
N GLY A 14 1.32 -13.97 0.02
CA GLY A 14 1.92 -14.81 1.06
C GLY A 14 1.52 -14.41 2.48
N GLN A 15 1.51 -15.37 3.40
CA GLN A 15 1.45 -15.14 4.85
C GLN A 15 2.79 -15.47 5.49
N LEU A 16 3.27 -14.59 6.37
CA LEU A 16 4.51 -14.80 7.10
C LEU A 16 4.25 -15.46 8.47
N PRO A 17 5.13 -16.35 8.95
CA PRO A 17 5.09 -16.88 10.30
C PRO A 17 5.12 -15.74 11.32
N LYS A 18 4.28 -15.81 12.36
CA LYS A 18 4.14 -14.72 13.36
C LYS A 18 5.48 -14.35 13.99
N ASP A 19 6.32 -15.34 14.26
CA ASP A 19 7.60 -15.15 14.96
C ASP A 19 8.69 -14.54 14.05
N SER A 20 8.49 -14.56 12.73
CA SER A 20 9.35 -13.86 11.77
C SER A 20 8.95 -12.40 11.54
N ILE A 21 7.80 -11.98 12.06
CA ILE A 21 7.28 -10.63 11.89
C ILE A 21 7.74 -9.79 13.08
N ARG A 22 8.42 -8.68 12.77
CA ARG A 22 8.84 -7.72 13.80
C ARG A 22 7.62 -7.11 14.50
N LYS A 23 7.72 -6.95 15.82
CA LYS A 23 6.63 -6.44 16.66
C LYS A 23 6.36 -4.94 16.48
N ASP A 24 7.32 -4.19 15.94
CA ASP A 24 7.25 -2.74 15.76
C ASP A 24 6.70 -2.31 14.39
N LEU A 25 6.09 -3.22 13.65
CA LEU A 25 5.50 -2.93 12.34
C LEU A 25 4.14 -2.22 12.49
N PRO A 26 3.76 -1.37 11.52
CA PRO A 26 2.56 -0.54 11.59
C PRO A 26 1.25 -1.30 11.33
N THR A 27 1.27 -2.63 11.38
CA THR A 27 0.10 -3.49 11.24
C THR A 27 0.34 -4.82 11.96
N ASN A 28 -0.71 -5.39 12.55
CA ASN A 28 -0.69 -6.72 13.18
C ASN A 28 -1.01 -7.86 12.18
N SER A 29 -1.07 -7.55 10.89
CA SER A 29 -1.34 -8.53 9.83
C SER A 29 -0.19 -9.53 9.66
N LYS A 30 -0.51 -10.75 9.21
CA LYS A 30 0.47 -11.73 8.72
C LYS A 30 0.65 -11.69 7.20
N LYS A 31 -0.20 -10.94 6.50
CA LYS A 31 -0.19 -10.84 5.04
C LYS A 31 0.96 -9.96 4.59
N SER A 32 1.83 -10.52 3.76
CA SER A 32 3.00 -9.84 3.19
C SER A 32 2.64 -8.49 2.57
N GLU A 33 1.56 -8.42 1.78
CA GLU A 33 1.15 -7.20 1.09
C GLU A 33 0.80 -6.04 2.04
N LEU A 34 0.16 -6.34 3.18
CA LEU A 34 -0.22 -5.32 4.17
C LEU A 34 1.00 -4.87 4.98
N LEU A 35 1.91 -5.80 5.30
CA LEU A 35 3.15 -5.51 5.99
C LEU A 35 4.05 -4.59 5.17
N PHE A 36 4.26 -4.91 3.88
CA PHE A 36 5.08 -4.10 2.99
C PHE A 36 4.48 -2.71 2.75
N LEU A 37 3.17 -2.60 2.50
CA LEU A 37 2.53 -1.31 2.30
C LEU A 37 2.67 -0.43 3.55
N GLY A 38 2.41 -0.98 4.75
CA GLY A 38 2.58 -0.25 6.00
C GLY A 38 4.01 0.26 6.21
N VAL A 39 5.02 -0.58 5.94
CA VAL A 39 6.43 -0.18 6.03
C VAL A 39 6.77 0.94 5.03
N MET A 40 6.27 0.85 3.79
CA MET A 40 6.51 1.89 2.78
C MET A 40 5.87 3.23 3.16
N MET A 41 4.64 3.20 3.70
CA MET A 41 3.97 4.39 4.22
C MET A 41 4.81 5.07 5.31
N GLU A 42 5.33 4.30 6.27
CA GLU A 42 6.22 4.84 7.31
C GLU A 42 7.59 5.25 6.76
N ALA A 43 8.08 4.64 5.70
CA ALA A 43 9.37 4.97 5.12
C ALA A 43 9.35 6.24 4.25
N LEU A 44 8.18 6.78 3.89
CA LEU A 44 8.10 8.01 3.09
C LEU A 44 8.50 9.27 3.89
N ALA A 45 9.38 10.08 3.30
CA ALA A 45 9.64 11.43 3.74
C ALA A 45 8.42 12.34 3.48
N PRO A 46 8.23 13.44 4.22
CA PRO A 46 7.24 14.46 3.86
C PRO A 46 7.43 14.92 2.40
N GLY A 47 6.34 14.99 1.64
CA GLY A 47 6.35 15.26 0.20
C GLY A 47 6.80 14.09 -0.69
N GLY A 48 7.24 12.97 -0.10
CA GLY A 48 7.68 11.79 -0.82
C GLY A 48 6.54 11.02 -1.46
N ARG A 49 6.81 10.31 -2.56
CA ARG A 49 5.83 9.57 -3.35
C ARG A 49 6.17 8.08 -3.45
N CYS A 50 5.14 7.26 -3.50
CA CYS A 50 5.24 5.81 -3.66
C CYS A 50 4.40 5.35 -4.85
N ALA A 51 4.94 4.44 -5.66
CA ALA A 51 4.17 3.60 -6.56
C ALA A 51 4.46 2.14 -6.24
N VAL A 52 3.42 1.36 -5.92
CA VAL A 52 3.57 -0.01 -5.43
C VAL A 52 2.55 -0.94 -6.07
N VAL A 53 3.03 -2.11 -6.52
CA VAL A 53 2.16 -3.20 -6.99
C VAL A 53 1.56 -3.89 -5.78
N VAL A 54 0.23 -4.06 -5.79
CA VAL A 54 -0.53 -4.75 -4.75
C VAL A 54 -1.49 -5.77 -5.39
N PRO A 55 -1.84 -6.86 -4.70
CA PRO A 55 -2.96 -7.68 -5.13
C PRO A 55 -4.26 -6.88 -5.00
N GLU A 56 -5.21 -7.02 -5.93
CA GLU A 56 -6.48 -6.26 -5.86
C GLU A 56 -7.27 -6.54 -4.58
N GLY A 57 -7.07 -7.72 -3.97
CA GLY A 57 -7.64 -8.03 -2.65
C GLY A 57 -7.28 -7.03 -1.56
N LEU A 58 -6.19 -6.27 -1.70
CA LEU A 58 -5.87 -5.16 -0.80
C LEU A 58 -6.90 -4.03 -0.88
N LEU A 59 -7.50 -3.79 -2.06
CA LEU A 59 -8.46 -2.71 -2.31
C LEU A 59 -9.83 -2.98 -1.69
N PHE A 60 -10.25 -4.25 -1.57
CA PHE A 60 -11.60 -4.62 -1.14
C PHE A 60 -11.67 -5.62 0.03
N GLY A 61 -10.52 -6.15 0.50
CA GLY A 61 -10.49 -7.13 1.60
C GLY A 61 -11.12 -6.57 2.89
N SER A 62 -11.88 -7.38 3.61
CA SER A 62 -12.75 -6.93 4.71
C SER A 62 -12.22 -7.18 6.12
N THR A 63 -11.03 -7.76 6.28
CA THR A 63 -10.46 -7.94 7.63
C THR A 63 -10.09 -6.56 8.22
N SER A 64 -10.08 -6.43 9.55
CA SER A 64 -9.66 -5.20 10.24
C SER A 64 -8.33 -4.65 9.70
N ALA A 65 -7.31 -5.50 9.56
CA ALA A 65 -6.03 -5.06 9.03
C ALA A 65 -6.08 -4.46 7.60
N HIS A 66 -7.04 -4.87 6.76
CA HIS A 66 -7.22 -4.27 5.42
C HIS A 66 -7.97 -2.94 5.51
N THR A 67 -9.04 -2.88 6.31
CA THR A 67 -9.82 -1.66 6.50
C THR A 67 -8.98 -0.57 7.14
N ASP A 68 -8.26 -0.89 8.22
CA ASP A 68 -7.44 0.07 8.98
C ASP A 68 -6.31 0.63 8.11
N LEU A 69 -5.69 -0.22 7.27
CA LEU A 69 -4.60 0.22 6.39
C LEU A 69 -5.12 1.11 5.26
N ARG A 70 -6.29 0.79 4.68
CA ARG A 70 -6.92 1.66 3.66
C ARG A 70 -7.40 2.98 4.26
N GLU A 71 -7.96 2.95 5.46
CA GLU A 71 -8.33 4.17 6.18
C GLU A 71 -7.09 5.04 6.40
N LYS A 72 -6.02 4.46 6.99
CA LYS A 72 -4.74 5.18 7.17
C LYS A 72 -4.18 5.74 5.86
N LEU A 73 -4.27 4.98 4.77
CA LEU A 73 -3.82 5.45 3.46
C LEU A 73 -4.62 6.67 2.99
N LEU A 74 -5.92 6.72 3.24
CA LEU A 74 -6.79 7.83 2.84
C LEU A 74 -6.75 9.02 3.83
N THR A 75 -6.43 8.79 5.10
CA THR A 75 -6.38 9.84 6.13
C THR A 75 -5.02 10.49 6.26
N ASP A 76 -3.93 9.78 5.93
CA ASP A 76 -2.57 10.26 6.19
C ASP A 76 -1.79 10.54 4.89
N PHE A 77 -2.30 10.08 3.74
CA PHE A 77 -1.64 10.20 2.44
C PHE A 77 -2.59 10.72 1.36
N ASP A 78 -2.02 11.44 0.38
CA ASP A 78 -2.72 11.78 -0.85
C ASP A 78 -2.69 10.54 -1.76
N LEU A 79 -3.78 9.78 -1.83
CA LEU A 79 -3.93 8.73 -2.84
C LEU A 79 -4.22 9.39 -4.19
N LEU A 80 -3.26 9.29 -5.12
CA LEU A 80 -3.33 9.98 -6.41
C LEU A 80 -4.03 9.13 -7.47
N ALA A 81 -3.69 7.84 -7.54
CA ALA A 81 -4.24 6.93 -8.52
C ALA A 81 -4.25 5.48 -8.06
N VAL A 82 -5.21 4.72 -8.58
CA VAL A 82 -5.28 3.27 -8.56
C VAL A 82 -5.35 2.79 -10.01
N VAL A 83 -4.36 2.03 -10.44
CA VAL A 83 -4.28 1.49 -11.81
C VAL A 83 -4.49 -0.01 -11.76
N SER A 84 -5.65 -0.49 -12.21
CA SER A 84 -5.95 -1.91 -12.30
C SER A 84 -5.17 -2.52 -13.45
N LEU A 85 -4.45 -3.61 -13.19
CA LEU A 85 -3.69 -4.33 -14.21
C LEU A 85 -4.56 -5.46 -14.79
N PRO A 86 -4.46 -5.75 -16.11
CA PRO A 86 -5.14 -6.89 -16.71
C PRO A 86 -4.88 -8.21 -15.97
N ALA A 87 -5.86 -9.10 -15.97
CA ALA A 87 -5.68 -10.42 -15.38
C ALA A 87 -4.56 -11.18 -16.11
N GLY A 88 -3.66 -11.80 -15.35
CA GLY A 88 -2.57 -12.61 -15.89
C GLY A 88 -1.25 -11.88 -16.17
N VAL A 89 -1.14 -10.59 -15.86
CA VAL A 89 0.12 -9.81 -15.99
C VAL A 89 1.31 -10.49 -15.29
N PHE A 90 1.08 -11.19 -14.19
CA PHE A 90 2.12 -11.89 -13.43
C PHE A 90 2.16 -13.41 -13.64
N LYS A 91 1.44 -13.95 -14.63
CA LYS A 91 1.53 -15.39 -14.97
C LYS A 91 2.91 -15.71 -15.58
N PRO A 92 3.45 -16.92 -15.32
CA PRO A 92 2.87 -18.03 -14.56
C PRO A 92 3.07 -17.94 -13.04
N TYR A 93 3.75 -16.90 -12.54
CA TYR A 93 4.24 -16.84 -11.16
C TYR A 93 3.19 -16.41 -10.13
N ALA A 94 2.19 -15.62 -10.54
CA ALA A 94 1.06 -15.27 -9.69
C ALA A 94 -0.26 -15.23 -10.46
N GLY A 95 -1.28 -15.89 -9.91
CA GLY A 95 -2.62 -15.97 -10.50
C GLY A 95 -3.57 -14.84 -10.09
N VAL A 96 -3.20 -14.03 -9.09
CA VAL A 96 -4.04 -12.95 -8.59
C VAL A 96 -4.03 -11.73 -9.53
N LYS A 97 -5.17 -11.05 -9.65
CA LYS A 97 -5.22 -9.73 -10.29
C LYS A 97 -4.54 -8.70 -9.38
N THR A 98 -3.84 -7.76 -10.00
CA THR A 98 -3.00 -6.78 -9.30
C THR A 98 -3.38 -5.36 -9.71
N ALA A 99 -2.99 -4.40 -8.89
CA ALA A 99 -3.12 -2.98 -9.18
C ALA A 99 -1.85 -2.24 -8.76
N VAL A 100 -1.63 -1.06 -9.33
CA VAL A 100 -0.60 -0.11 -8.87
C VAL A 100 -1.27 0.98 -8.06
N LEU A 101 -0.87 1.12 -6.80
CA LEU A 101 -1.22 2.27 -5.97
C LEU A 101 -0.19 3.36 -6.15
N VAL A 102 -0.63 4.58 -6.44
CA VAL A 102 0.22 5.77 -6.49
C VAL A 102 -0.24 6.75 -5.42
N PHE A 103 0.61 7.02 -4.44
CA PHE A 103 0.29 7.91 -3.34
C PHE A 103 1.46 8.77 -2.91
N ARG A 104 1.17 9.88 -2.22
CA ARG A 104 2.16 10.83 -1.73
C ARG A 104 1.94 11.12 -0.26
N ARG A 105 3.01 11.24 0.50
CA ARG A 105 2.97 11.76 1.86
C ARG A 105 2.87 13.29 1.82
N PRO A 106 1.88 13.91 2.47
CA PRO A 106 1.80 15.35 2.59
C PRO A 106 3.10 15.95 3.16
N THR A 107 3.45 17.16 2.75
CA THR A 107 4.57 17.90 3.35
C THR A 107 4.24 18.36 4.78
N ASP A 108 2.96 18.57 5.05
CA ASP A 108 2.40 18.87 6.37
C ASP A 108 1.08 18.07 6.51
N PRO A 109 0.90 17.26 7.56
CA PRO A 109 -0.34 16.53 7.80
C PRO A 109 -1.59 17.41 7.81
N LYS A 110 -1.48 18.69 8.20
CA LYS A 110 -2.61 19.64 8.19
C LYS A 110 -3.03 20.08 6.78
N LYS A 111 -2.20 19.80 5.77
CA LYS A 111 -2.42 20.17 4.37
C LYS A 111 -2.96 19.03 3.52
N LEU A 112 -3.40 17.92 4.13
CA LEU A 112 -4.09 16.86 3.39
C LEU A 112 -5.34 17.44 2.74
N ASP A 113 -5.44 17.32 1.42
CA ASP A 113 -6.63 17.73 0.70
C ASP A 113 -7.72 16.66 0.86
N LYS A 114 -8.64 16.88 1.81
CA LYS A 114 -9.77 15.99 2.04
C LYS A 114 -10.76 15.92 0.87
N LYS A 115 -10.61 16.77 -0.15
CA LYS A 115 -11.39 16.76 -1.39
C LYS A 115 -10.57 16.24 -2.58
N ALA A 116 -9.37 15.70 -2.34
CA ALA A 116 -8.53 15.16 -3.38
C ALA A 116 -9.28 14.07 -4.17
N LYS A 117 -9.27 14.21 -5.49
CA LYS A 117 -9.82 13.20 -6.40
C LYS A 117 -8.81 12.08 -6.57
N VAL A 118 -9.28 10.84 -6.50
CA VAL A 118 -8.48 9.65 -6.83
C VAL A 118 -8.78 9.24 -8.27
N TRP A 119 -7.74 9.08 -9.08
CA TRP A 119 -7.89 8.57 -10.44
C TRP A 119 -7.96 7.04 -10.44
N PHE A 120 -8.91 6.48 -11.20
CA PHE A 120 -9.00 5.05 -11.45
C PHE A 120 -8.78 4.81 -12.94
N TYR A 121 -7.89 3.87 -13.26
CA TYR A 121 -7.61 3.42 -14.63
C TYR A 121 -7.61 1.88 -14.67
#